data_AF-A0A950P0G5-F1
#
_entry.id   AF-A0A950P0G5-F1
#
_cell.length_a   1.000
_cell.length_b   1.000
_cell.length_c   1.000
_cell.angle_alpha   90.00
_cell.angle_beta   90.00
_cell.angle_gamma   90.00
#
_symmetry.space_group_name_H-M   'P 1'
#
loop_
_entity.id
_entity.type
_entity.pdbx_description
1 polymer ?
#
loop_
_entity_poly.entity_id
_entity_poly.type
_entity_poly.pdbx_seq_one_letter_code
_entity_poly.pdbx_strand_id
1 'polypeptide(L)'
;MTEPLPPDSRAPARRPWVLVLAVAAGALPLVGLFSLLFRKHLDPNLTNHKLHFVVFLAVGALASLLAWAAGEAANAREDARVLLISLAFLATGGFLGLHAIGTPGILFSNQLSGFMVAIPVGLLVASVFGLCSAFVDSRPGFAELVMRRRALLRNAILAAMIAWFIWTVAKLPPL
;
A
#
# COMPACT_ATOMS: atom_id res chain seq x y z
N MET A 1 13.80 12.58 -54.10
CA MET A 1 14.54 11.84 -53.07
C MET A 1 13.56 11.60 -51.93
N THR A 2 13.00 10.40 -51.85
CA THR A 2 12.05 10.00 -50.80
C THR A 2 12.84 9.44 -49.62
N GLU A 3 12.82 10.15 -48.51
CA GLU A 3 13.45 9.71 -47.26
C GLU A 3 12.73 8.45 -46.74
N PRO A 4 13.43 7.36 -46.37
CA PRO A 4 12.79 6.16 -45.84
C PRO A 4 12.24 6.43 -44.43
N LEU A 5 11.00 6.01 -44.17
CA LEU A 5 10.39 6.02 -42.84
C LEU A 5 11.24 5.21 -41.84
N PRO A 6 11.39 5.67 -40.58
CA PRO A 6 12.17 4.96 -39.56
C PRO A 6 11.55 3.59 -39.25
N PRO A 7 12.38 2.58 -38.91
CA PRO A 7 11.93 1.22 -38.68
C PRO A 7 10.99 1.12 -37.47
N ASP A 8 9.76 0.69 -37.76
CA ASP A 8 8.84 -0.14 -36.98
C ASP A 8 9.19 -0.27 -35.48
N SER A 9 8.48 0.48 -34.63
CA SER A 9 8.52 0.40 -33.17
C SER A 9 7.85 -0.88 -32.65
N ARG A 10 8.39 -2.04 -33.02
CA ARG A 10 7.95 -3.31 -32.44
C ARG A 10 8.26 -3.30 -30.96
N ALA A 11 7.22 -3.31 -30.13
CA ALA A 11 7.34 -3.50 -28.70
C ALA A 11 8.27 -4.69 -28.43
N PRO A 12 9.25 -4.59 -27.51
CA PRO A 12 10.20 -5.66 -27.27
C PRO A 12 9.45 -6.95 -26.98
N ALA A 13 9.73 -8.01 -27.75
CA ALA A 13 9.16 -9.33 -27.54
C ALA A 13 9.44 -9.74 -26.09
N ARG A 14 8.41 -9.73 -25.23
CA ARG A 14 8.54 -10.15 -23.83
C ARG A 14 8.99 -11.60 -23.85
N ARG A 15 10.21 -11.87 -23.38
CA ARG A 15 10.75 -13.22 -23.38
C ARG A 15 9.80 -14.12 -22.58
N PRO A 16 9.36 -15.27 -23.10
CA PRO A 16 8.30 -16.08 -22.50
C PRO A 16 8.61 -16.48 -21.04
N TRP A 17 9.88 -16.66 -20.69
CA TRP A 17 10.31 -16.94 -19.32
C TRP A 17 10.03 -15.80 -18.33
N VAL A 18 10.02 -14.53 -18.77
CA VAL A 18 9.69 -13.38 -17.91
C VAL A 18 8.24 -13.44 -17.50
N LEU A 19 7.34 -13.83 -18.43
CA LEU A 19 5.93 -14.00 -18.13
C LEU A 19 5.73 -15.17 -17.15
N VAL A 20 6.41 -16.29 -17.38
CA VAL A 20 6.35 -17.46 -16.48
C VAL A 20 6.82 -17.08 -15.07
N LEU A 21 7.95 -16.38 -14.94
CA LEU A 21 8.45 -15.92 -13.64
C LEU A 21 7.50 -14.92 -12.98
N ALA A 22 6.93 -13.98 -13.74
CA ALA A 22 5.97 -13.01 -13.22
C ALA A 22 4.69 -13.68 -12.71
N VAL A 23 4.16 -14.64 -13.47
CA VAL A 23 2.99 -15.44 -13.06
C VAL A 23 3.31 -16.28 -11.83
N ALA A 24 4.47 -16.95 -11.80
CA ALA A 24 4.89 -17.75 -10.65
C ALA A 24 5.05 -16.89 -9.39
N ALA A 25 5.71 -15.73 -9.50
CA ALA A 25 5.85 -14.78 -8.40
C ALA A 25 4.51 -14.22 -7.93
N GLY A 26 3.61 -13.89 -8.85
CA GLY A 26 2.26 -13.39 -8.55
C GLY A 26 1.34 -14.45 -7.94
N ALA A 27 1.53 -15.72 -8.29
CA ALA A 27 0.78 -16.84 -7.71
C ALA A 27 1.30 -17.25 -6.33
N LEU A 28 2.55 -16.91 -5.98
CA LEU A 28 3.19 -17.34 -4.73
C LEU A 28 2.39 -16.95 -3.47
N PRO A 29 1.84 -15.73 -3.31
CA PRO A 29 1.00 -15.39 -2.16
C PRO A 29 -0.27 -16.24 -2.08
N LEU A 30 -0.88 -16.58 -3.22
CA LEU A 30 -2.06 -17.45 -3.26
C LEU A 30 -1.71 -18.88 -2.86
N VAL A 31 -0.58 -19.41 -3.35
CA VAL A 31 -0.07 -20.73 -2.94
C VAL A 31 0.19 -20.76 -1.43
N GLY A 32 0.81 -19.71 -0.89
CA GLY A 32 1.02 -19.56 0.55
C GLY A 32 -0.29 -19.54 1.33
N LEU A 33 -1.26 -18.72 0.90
CA LEU A 33 -2.60 -18.63 1.52
C LEU A 33 -3.32 -19.99 1.52
N PHE A 34 -3.43 -20.65 0.36
CA PHE A 34 -4.07 -21.96 0.28
C PHE A 34 -3.31 -23.01 1.10
N SER A 35 -1.98 -22.95 1.14
CA SER A 35 -1.18 -23.85 1.99
C SER A 35 -1.55 -23.68 3.47
N LEU A 36 -1.65 -22.46 3.97
CA LEU A 36 -2.04 -22.18 5.37
C LEU A 36 -3.48 -22.61 5.66
N LEU A 37 -4.42 -22.38 4.74
CA LEU A 37 -5.82 -22.79 4.88
C LEU A 37 -5.99 -24.31 4.98
N PHE A 38 -5.24 -25.07 4.18
CA PHE A 38 -5.37 -26.54 4.14
C PHE A 38 -4.42 -27.27 5.10
N ARG A 39 -3.38 -26.61 5.62
CA ARG A 39 -2.37 -27.24 6.48
C ARG A 39 -2.19 -26.47 7.78
N LYS A 40 -3.01 -26.80 8.78
CA LYS A 40 -2.97 -26.18 10.12
C LYS A 40 -1.60 -26.22 10.80
N HIS A 41 -0.78 -27.23 10.52
CA HIS A 41 0.58 -27.33 11.09
C HIS A 41 1.55 -26.27 10.54
N LEU A 42 1.22 -25.62 9.41
CA LEU A 42 1.98 -24.50 8.87
C LEU A 42 1.65 -23.16 9.54
N ASP A 43 0.62 -23.11 10.38
CA ASP A 43 0.25 -21.95 11.18
C ASP A 43 0.36 -22.29 12.68
N PRO A 44 1.59 -22.46 13.20
CA PRO A 44 1.79 -22.58 14.63
C PRO A 44 1.31 -21.29 15.30
N ASN A 45 0.48 -21.40 16.34
CA ASN A 45 -0.07 -20.25 17.07
C ASN A 45 1.04 -19.40 17.72
N LEU A 46 1.57 -18.43 16.97
CA LEU A 46 2.62 -17.50 17.41
C LEU A 46 1.98 -16.33 18.16
N THR A 47 1.90 -16.41 19.49
CA THR A 47 1.15 -15.46 20.33
C THR A 47 2.00 -14.35 20.99
N ASN A 48 3.19 -14.06 20.47
CA ASN A 48 4.09 -13.08 21.07
C ASN A 48 3.71 -11.64 20.68
N HIS A 49 3.09 -10.91 21.60
CA HIS A 49 2.63 -9.52 21.40
C HIS A 49 3.78 -8.53 21.14
N LYS A 50 4.94 -8.73 21.77
CA LYS A 50 6.12 -7.88 21.51
C LYS A 50 6.63 -8.09 20.09
N LEU A 51 6.67 -9.34 19.64
CA LEU A 51 7.06 -9.67 18.28
C LEU A 51 6.05 -9.09 17.26
N HIS A 52 4.75 -9.25 17.53
CA HIS A 52 3.68 -8.64 16.72
C HIS A 52 3.89 -7.14 16.58
N PHE A 53 4.02 -6.42 17.70
CA PHE A 53 4.27 -4.99 17.69
C PHE A 53 5.50 -4.59 16.87
N VAL A 54 6.66 -5.21 17.12
CA VAL A 54 7.92 -4.86 16.45
C VAL A 54 7.85 -5.13 14.95
N VAL A 55 7.36 -6.31 14.54
CA VAL A 55 7.28 -6.68 13.12
C VAL A 55 6.34 -5.74 12.37
N PHE A 56 5.11 -5.54 12.86
CA PHE A 56 4.15 -4.70 12.18
C PHE A 56 4.56 -3.22 12.17
N LEU A 57 5.15 -2.72 13.26
CA LEU A 57 5.68 -1.35 13.28
C LEU A 57 6.86 -1.17 12.33
N ALA A 58 7.81 -2.12 12.30
CA ALA A 58 8.98 -2.05 11.42
C ALA A 58 8.57 -2.10 9.94
N VAL A 59 7.67 -3.01 9.57
CA VAL A 59 7.14 -3.10 8.20
C VAL A 59 6.35 -1.84 7.85
N GLY A 60 5.52 -1.32 8.76
CA GLY A 60 4.75 -0.10 8.54
C GLY A 60 5.65 1.13 8.37
N ALA A 61 6.71 1.24 9.17
CA ALA A 61 7.71 2.28 9.07
C ALA A 61 8.50 2.19 7.75
N LEU A 62 8.92 0.99 7.34
CA LEU A 62 9.60 0.78 6.06
C LEU A 62 8.70 1.15 4.88
N ALA A 63 7.43 0.71 4.89
CA ALA A 63 6.46 1.08 3.86
C ALA A 63 6.25 2.61 3.79
N SER A 64 6.18 3.28 4.94
CA SER A 64 6.04 4.73 5.03
C SER A 64 7.30 5.46 4.54
N LEU A 65 8.49 4.93 4.82
CA LEU A 65 9.75 5.46 4.31
C LEU A 65 9.83 5.34 2.78
N LEU A 66 9.45 4.18 2.23
CA LEU A 66 9.36 3.97 0.79
C LEU A 66 8.33 4.90 0.15
N ALA A 67 7.18 5.11 0.80
CA ALA A 67 6.18 6.06 0.36
C ALA A 67 6.73 7.49 0.28
N TRP A 68 7.50 7.91 1.29
CA TRP A 68 8.13 9.22 1.30
C TRP A 68 9.17 9.34 0.17
N ALA A 69 10.10 8.40 0.07
CA ALA A 69 11.15 8.42 -0.95
C ALA A 69 10.58 8.38 -2.38
N ALA A 70 9.60 7.52 -2.64
CA ALA A 70 8.91 7.45 -3.93
C ALA A 70 8.09 8.72 -4.21
N GLY A 71 7.48 9.31 -3.18
CA GLY A 71 6.74 10.57 -3.30
C GLY A 71 7.63 11.75 -3.68
N GLU A 72 8.82 11.86 -3.08
CA GLU A 72 9.80 12.89 -3.46
C GLU A 72 10.30 12.69 -4.89
N ALA A 73 10.62 11.46 -5.27
CA ALA A 73 11.01 11.13 -6.64
C ALA A 73 9.89 11.45 -7.65
N ALA A 74 8.64 11.15 -7.32
CA ALA A 74 7.48 11.46 -8.14
C ALA A 74 7.29 12.98 -8.30
N ASN A 75 7.47 13.75 -7.23
CA ASN A 75 7.37 15.21 -7.27
C ASN A 75 8.45 15.85 -8.14
N ALA A 76 9.68 15.35 -8.07
CA ALA A 76 10.78 15.85 -8.88
C ALA A 76 10.62 15.56 -10.37
N ARG A 77 9.87 14.51 -10.73
CA ARG A 77 9.68 14.03 -12.11
C ARG A 77 8.29 14.34 -12.68
N GLU A 78 7.43 14.98 -11.89
CA GLU A 78 6.01 15.17 -12.17
C GLU A 78 5.26 13.88 -12.56
N ASP A 79 5.62 12.77 -11.92
CA ASP A 79 5.08 11.44 -12.23
C ASP A 79 3.86 11.10 -11.37
N ALA A 80 2.67 11.32 -11.92
CA ALA A 80 1.40 11.06 -11.24
C ALA A 80 1.19 9.59 -10.86
N ARG A 81 1.70 8.65 -11.67
CA ARG A 81 1.55 7.21 -11.43
C ARG A 81 2.35 6.81 -10.19
N VAL A 82 3.62 7.23 -10.14
CA VAL A 82 4.48 6.93 -8.98
C VAL A 82 3.97 7.64 -7.74
N LEU A 83 3.44 8.86 -7.85
CA LEU A 83 2.81 9.56 -6.72
C LEU A 83 1.61 8.78 -6.16
N LEU A 84 0.72 8.26 -7.01
CA LEU A 84 -0.42 7.46 -6.56
C LEU A 84 0.03 6.16 -5.86
N ILE A 85 1.05 5.48 -6.40
CA ILE A 85 1.64 4.31 -5.75
C ILE A 85 2.26 4.69 -4.39
N SER A 86 2.94 5.83 -4.30
CA SER A 86 3.53 6.29 -3.05
C SER A 86 2.44 6.58 -1.99
N LEU A 87 1.32 7.19 -2.38
CA LEU A 87 0.16 7.39 -1.52
C LEU A 87 -0.48 6.07 -1.06
N ALA A 88 -0.54 5.05 -1.94
CA ALA A 88 -1.00 3.72 -1.56
C ALA A 88 -0.10 3.08 -0.49
N PHE A 89 1.22 3.24 -0.62
CA PHE A 89 2.19 2.79 0.39
C PHE A 89 2.07 3.59 1.69
N LEU A 90 1.84 4.89 1.62
CA LEU A 90 1.63 5.73 2.82
C LEU A 90 0.39 5.30 3.59
N ALA A 91 -0.73 5.06 2.90
CA ALA A 91 -1.95 4.55 3.52
C ALA A 91 -1.72 3.17 4.14
N THR A 92 -1.07 2.25 3.42
CA THR A 92 -0.76 0.90 3.91
C THR A 92 0.13 0.97 5.15
N GLY A 93 1.28 1.64 5.07
CA GLY A 93 2.25 1.73 6.14
C GLY A 93 1.73 2.46 7.37
N GLY A 94 1.00 3.56 7.16
CA GLY A 94 0.40 4.35 8.23
C GLY A 94 -0.63 3.58 9.05
N PHE A 95 -1.58 2.91 8.38
CA PHE A 95 -2.59 2.09 9.07
C PHE A 95 -2.01 0.81 9.67
N LEU A 96 -0.95 0.25 9.08
CA LEU A 96 -0.19 -0.85 9.69
C LEU A 96 0.49 -0.40 11.01
N GLY A 97 1.05 0.82 11.02
CA GLY A 97 1.58 1.43 12.23
C GLY A 97 0.51 1.66 13.31
N LEU A 98 -0.67 2.18 12.93
CA LEU A 98 -1.80 2.33 13.84
C LEU A 98 -2.25 0.99 14.43
N HIS A 99 -2.32 -0.06 13.61
CA HIS A 99 -2.61 -1.41 14.09
C HIS A 99 -1.58 -1.89 15.11
N ALA A 100 -0.29 -1.73 14.80
CA ALA A 100 0.79 -2.13 15.69
C ALA A 100 0.69 -1.44 17.05
N ILE A 101 0.45 -0.11 17.08
CA ILE A 101 0.29 0.67 18.30
C ILE A 101 -0.88 0.16 19.17
N GLY A 102 -1.92 -0.39 18.56
CA GLY A 102 -3.06 -1.01 19.25
C GLY A 102 -2.80 -2.39 19.85
N THR A 103 -1.59 -2.94 19.73
CA THR A 103 -1.24 -4.24 20.31
C THR A 103 -1.40 -4.22 21.83
N PRO A 104 -2.18 -5.15 22.42
CA PRO A 104 -2.38 -5.21 23.86
C PRO A 104 -1.08 -5.35 24.65
N GLY A 105 -0.99 -4.61 25.75
CA GLY A 105 0.16 -4.64 26.66
C GLY A 105 1.37 -3.81 26.21
N ILE A 106 1.27 -3.04 25.11
CA ILE A 106 2.30 -2.07 24.71
C ILE A 106 1.90 -0.66 25.15
N LEU A 107 0.92 -0.04 24.48
CA LEU A 107 0.37 1.28 24.87
C LEU A 107 -0.98 1.19 25.57
N PHE A 108 -1.75 0.13 25.31
CA PHE A 108 -3.11 -0.04 25.83
C PHE A 108 -3.27 -1.41 26.48
N SER A 109 -3.97 -1.46 27.60
CA SER A 109 -4.24 -2.73 28.31
C SER A 109 -5.28 -3.59 27.61
N ASN A 110 -6.23 -2.96 26.90
CA ASN A 110 -7.34 -3.62 26.22
C ASN A 110 -7.19 -3.51 24.71
N GLN A 111 -7.77 -4.46 23.97
CA GLN A 111 -7.95 -4.33 22.52
C GLN A 111 -8.95 -3.22 22.21
N LEU A 112 -8.62 -2.38 21.23
CA LEU A 112 -9.53 -1.35 20.71
C LEU A 112 -9.93 -1.75 19.29
N SER A 113 -11.23 -1.90 19.04
CA SER A 113 -11.80 -2.38 17.77
C SER A 113 -11.27 -1.60 16.55
N GLY A 114 -11.11 -0.28 16.70
CA GLY A 114 -10.58 0.59 15.64
C GLY A 114 -9.16 0.25 15.21
N PHE A 115 -8.28 -0.19 16.13
CA PHE A 115 -6.93 -0.65 15.77
C PHE A 115 -6.94 -2.07 15.21
N MET A 116 -7.90 -2.92 15.61
CA MET A 116 -8.03 -4.27 15.04
C MET A 116 -8.39 -4.25 13.56
N VAL A 117 -9.26 -3.33 13.14
CA VAL A 117 -9.68 -3.20 11.74
C VAL A 117 -8.85 -2.17 10.95
N ALA A 118 -7.79 -1.60 11.53
CA ALA A 118 -6.98 -0.59 10.86
C ALA A 118 -6.32 -1.12 9.57
N ILE A 119 -5.79 -2.35 9.56
CA ILE A 119 -5.16 -2.95 8.36
C ILE A 119 -6.13 -3.01 7.17
N PRO A 120 -7.31 -3.66 7.26
CA PRO A 120 -8.20 -3.75 6.11
C PRO A 120 -8.70 -2.37 5.64
N VAL A 121 -8.89 -1.42 6.55
CA VAL A 121 -9.25 -0.04 6.19
C VAL A 121 -8.12 0.63 5.41
N GLY A 122 -6.88 0.54 5.89
CA GLY A 122 -5.72 1.08 5.19
C GLY A 122 -5.52 0.46 3.81
N LEU A 123 -5.72 -0.85 3.68
CA LEU A 123 -5.66 -1.55 2.40
C LEU A 123 -6.78 -1.13 1.44
N LEU A 124 -7.99 -0.91 1.93
CA LEU A 124 -9.10 -0.38 1.12
C LEU A 124 -8.75 1.00 0.57
N VAL A 125 -8.24 1.91 1.42
CA VAL A 125 -7.78 3.23 1.00
C VAL A 125 -6.64 3.12 -0.01
N ALA A 126 -5.65 2.27 0.26
CA ALA A 126 -4.53 2.03 -0.64
C ALA A 126 -4.96 1.48 -2.01
N SER A 127 -5.97 0.61 -2.04
CA SER A 127 -6.48 0.04 -3.30
C SER A 127 -7.08 1.09 -4.23
N VAL A 128 -7.68 2.16 -3.69
CA VAL A 128 -8.21 3.26 -4.49
C VAL A 128 -7.06 3.95 -5.24
N PHE A 129 -5.98 4.28 -4.53
CA PHE A 129 -4.80 4.89 -5.16
C PHE A 129 -4.11 3.93 -6.14
N GLY A 130 -3.96 2.67 -5.78
CA GLY A 130 -3.42 1.63 -6.65
C GLY A 130 -4.22 1.47 -7.94
N LEU A 131 -5.55 1.41 -7.83
CA LEU A 131 -6.46 1.34 -8.99
C LEU A 131 -6.35 2.61 -9.84
N CYS A 132 -6.41 3.80 -9.23
CA CYS A 132 -6.25 5.07 -9.94
C CYS A 132 -4.92 5.13 -10.70
N SER A 133 -3.84 4.59 -10.15
CA SER A 133 -2.53 4.57 -10.81
C SER A 133 -2.59 3.87 -12.17
N ALA A 134 -3.41 2.83 -12.33
CA ALA A 134 -3.55 2.08 -13.59
C ALA A 134 -4.11 2.95 -14.73
N PHE A 135 -4.94 3.94 -14.40
CA PHE A 135 -5.66 4.77 -15.37
C PHE A 135 -4.99 6.10 -15.71
N VAL A 136 -3.78 6.37 -15.18
CA VAL A 136 -3.04 7.62 -15.40
C VAL A 136 -2.87 7.95 -16.89
N ASP A 137 -2.50 6.97 -17.71
CA ASP A 137 -2.27 7.17 -19.14
C ASP A 137 -3.54 7.04 -19.99
N SER A 138 -4.64 6.54 -19.42
CA SER A 138 -5.88 6.27 -20.14
C SER A 138 -6.82 7.47 -20.24
N ARG A 139 -6.63 8.50 -19.39
CA ARG A 139 -7.52 9.66 -19.32
C ARG A 139 -6.76 10.98 -19.48
N PRO A 140 -7.03 11.75 -20.55
CA PRO A 140 -6.43 13.08 -20.72
C PRO A 140 -6.66 13.98 -19.50
N GLY A 141 -5.62 14.65 -19.03
CA GLY A 141 -5.68 15.60 -17.90
C GLY A 141 -5.74 14.97 -16.49
N PHE A 142 -5.89 13.64 -16.36
CA PHE A 142 -5.97 13.01 -15.03
C PHE A 142 -4.63 13.09 -14.28
N ALA A 143 -3.51 12.83 -14.97
CA ALA A 143 -2.17 12.99 -14.40
C ALA A 143 -1.94 14.40 -13.86
N GLU A 144 -2.31 15.42 -14.63
CA GLU A 144 -2.16 16.82 -14.25
C GLU A 144 -3.03 17.17 -13.03
N LEU A 145 -4.28 16.69 -12.97
CA LEU A 145 -5.16 16.89 -11.83
C LEU A 145 -4.57 16.27 -10.55
N VAL A 146 -4.04 15.05 -10.64
CA VAL A 146 -3.39 14.35 -9.53
C VAL A 146 -2.19 15.17 -9.03
N MET A 147 -1.33 15.63 -9.93
CA MET A 147 -0.17 16.45 -9.56
C MET A 147 -0.57 17.79 -8.96
N ARG A 148 -1.60 18.47 -9.48
CA ARG A 148 -2.15 19.70 -8.90
C ARG A 148 -2.71 19.49 -7.49
N ARG A 149 -3.26 18.31 -7.20
CA ARG A 149 -3.87 17.95 -5.90
C ARG A 149 -2.93 17.19 -4.96
N ARG A 150 -1.66 16.98 -5.31
CA ARG A 150 -0.70 16.12 -4.57
C ARG A 150 -0.65 16.37 -3.07
N ALA A 151 -0.57 17.63 -2.65
CA ALA A 151 -0.48 17.99 -1.24
C ALA A 151 -1.80 17.68 -0.51
N LEU A 152 -2.93 17.96 -1.15
CA LEU A 152 -4.25 17.63 -0.61
C LEU A 152 -4.41 16.12 -0.42
N LEU A 153 -4.03 15.32 -1.42
CA LEU A 153 -4.12 13.86 -1.36
C LEU A 153 -3.28 13.28 -0.22
N ARG A 154 -2.02 13.73 -0.09
CA ARG A 154 -1.13 13.32 1.00
C ARG A 154 -1.70 13.72 2.36
N ASN A 155 -2.10 14.98 2.50
CA ASN A 155 -2.62 15.51 3.74
C ASN A 155 -3.95 14.85 4.14
N ALA A 156 -4.77 14.44 3.17
CA ALA A 156 -5.99 13.70 3.42
C ALA A 156 -5.71 12.33 4.08
N ILE A 157 -4.68 11.61 3.63
CA ILE A 157 -4.27 10.34 4.26
C ILE A 157 -3.78 10.58 5.69
N LEU A 158 -2.90 11.56 5.89
CA LEU A 158 -2.38 11.90 7.22
C LEU A 158 -3.51 12.33 8.17
N ALA A 159 -4.43 13.16 7.70
CA ALA A 159 -5.61 13.57 8.45
C ALA A 159 -6.52 12.37 8.77
N ALA A 160 -6.71 11.45 7.83
CA ALA A 160 -7.48 10.23 8.06
C ALA A 160 -6.83 9.35 9.15
N MET A 161 -5.50 9.22 9.15
CA MET A 161 -4.78 8.47 10.20
C MET A 161 -4.94 9.12 11.58
N ILE A 162 -4.81 10.44 11.67
CA ILE A 162 -4.98 11.19 12.92
C ILE A 162 -6.43 11.08 13.42
N ALA A 163 -7.40 11.30 12.53
CA ALA A 163 -8.81 11.17 12.85
C ALA A 163 -9.15 9.74 13.32
N TRP A 164 -8.60 8.72 12.66
CA TRP A 164 -8.78 7.32 13.04
C TRP A 164 -8.21 7.02 14.41
N PHE A 165 -7.00 7.51 14.71
CA PHE A 165 -6.38 7.36 16.02
C PHE A 165 -7.24 8.02 17.11
N ILE A 166 -7.65 9.27 16.92
CA ILE A 166 -8.48 10.01 17.88
C ILE A 166 -9.82 9.30 18.08
N TRP A 167 -10.51 8.92 17.01
CA TRP A 167 -11.78 8.21 17.06
C TRP A 167 -11.67 6.89 17.83
N THR A 168 -10.59 6.13 17.58
CA THR A 168 -10.30 4.86 18.26
C THR A 168 -10.02 5.05 19.75
N VAL A 169 -9.16 6.00 20.11
CA VAL A 169 -8.78 6.25 21.52
C VAL A 169 -9.92 6.87 22.31
N ALA A 170 -10.73 7.73 21.68
CA ALA A 170 -11.91 8.33 22.30
C ALA A 170 -13.10 7.36 22.44
N LYS A 171 -13.00 6.14 21.89
CA LYS A 171 -14.06 5.11 21.95
C LYS A 171 -15.42 5.63 21.48
N LEU A 172 -15.40 6.42 20.41
CA LEU A 172 -16.63 7.01 19.87
C LEU A 172 -17.46 5.92 19.17
N PRO A 173 -18.80 5.96 19.28
CA PRO A 173 -19.67 5.01 18.56
C PRO A 173 -19.38 5.00 17.05
N PRO A 174 -19.53 3.85 16.34
CA PRO A 174 -20.02 2.55 16.81
C PRO A 174 -18.95 1.58 17.36
N LEU A 175 -17.81 2.08 17.88
CA LEU A 175 -16.71 1.25 18.38
C LEU A 175 -17.03 0.41 19.62
#